data_AF-A0A7V4PAD9-F1
#
_entry.id   AF-A0A7V4PAD9-F1
#
_cell.length_a   1.000
_cell.length_b   1.000
_cell.length_c   1.000
_cell.angle_alpha   90.00
_cell.angle_beta   90.00
_cell.angle_gamma   90.00
#
_symmetry.space_group_name_H-M   'P 1'
#
loop_
_entity.id
_entity.type
_entity.pdbx_description
1 polymer ?
#
loop_
_entity_poly.entity_id
_entity_poly.type
_entity_poly.pdbx_seq_one_letter_code
_entity_poly.pdbx_strand_id
1 'polypeptide(L)'
;MPATGWAQKPPYDVFPAADPPYFRVRYEAGTQPGELIFPVNYTLWIPPGVAVLRGVIVHQHGCGEGSCRSGLTGAYDLHWQALARKHGCALLAPAYEQPEGADCQKWCDPRNGSAAAFQKALAELGKKSGHPELATVPWALWGHSGGGHWAGGMVLLFPERVAAAWLRSGVPLLTPNPERPGIQAHTLPDAALTVPLMCNLGTKEGVSVKEGRFAGVWPANEAFFKAVRGRGGLIGVAVDPLTAHECGNQRYLAIPWLDACLSARLPKSAGEPLRPMPTADAWLAEPTGQTAVPAARLAGDALQASWLPNAAIARAWMEYVQDTAVADETPPPAPTNVRVRGGEITWEA
;
A
#
# COMPACT_ATOMS: atom_id res chain seq x y z
N MET A 1 15.18 20.88 33.71
CA MET A 1 13.86 21.18 33.12
C MET A 1 13.16 19.86 32.87
N PRO A 2 11.95 19.63 33.39
CA PRO A 2 11.22 18.40 33.11
C PRO A 2 10.80 18.43 31.64
N ALA A 3 11.15 17.38 30.89
CA ALA A 3 10.61 17.16 29.56
C ALA A 3 9.10 16.90 29.72
N THR A 4 8.30 17.90 29.38
CA THR A 4 6.87 17.70 29.17
C THR A 4 6.72 16.83 27.92
N GLY A 5 6.70 15.51 28.11
CA GLY A 5 6.19 14.59 27.10
C GLY A 5 4.69 14.80 27.04
N TRP A 6 4.19 15.39 25.95
CA TRP A 6 2.76 15.54 25.77
C TRP A 6 2.22 14.16 25.39
N ALA A 7 1.45 13.55 26.30
CA ALA A 7 0.76 12.31 26.01
C ALA A 7 -0.15 12.50 24.78
N GLN A 8 -0.31 11.44 23.97
CA GLN A 8 -1.30 11.44 22.90
C GLN A 8 -2.66 11.81 23.46
N LYS A 9 -3.41 12.59 22.68
CA LYS A 9 -4.77 12.99 23.03
C LYS A 9 -5.77 12.05 22.34
N PRO A 10 -6.97 11.90 22.90
CA PRO A 10 -8.08 11.26 22.20
C PRO A 10 -8.24 11.83 20.77
N PRO A 11 -8.53 11.00 19.76
CA PRO A 11 -8.85 9.57 19.85
C PRO A 11 -7.64 8.62 19.67
N TYR A 12 -6.41 9.13 19.80
CA TYR A 12 -5.18 8.38 19.53
C TYR A 12 -4.54 7.78 20.77
N ASP A 13 -5.05 8.08 21.96
CA ASP A 13 -4.55 7.66 23.26
C ASP A 13 -4.80 6.18 23.60
N VAL A 14 -5.68 5.50 22.85
CA VAL A 14 -5.98 4.08 23.01
C VAL A 14 -5.44 3.28 21.83
N PHE A 15 -4.40 2.48 22.07
CA PHE A 15 -3.71 1.71 21.04
C PHE A 15 -3.07 0.45 21.64
N PRO A 16 -2.82 -0.61 20.84
CA PRO A 16 -2.18 -1.81 21.36
C PRO A 16 -0.72 -1.55 21.77
N ALA A 17 -0.27 -2.28 22.79
CA ALA A 17 1.12 -2.25 23.25
C ALA A 17 2.07 -2.66 22.12
N ALA A 18 3.20 -1.96 22.00
CA ALA A 18 4.22 -2.21 20.98
C ALA A 18 5.49 -2.79 21.61
N ASP A 19 5.30 -3.87 22.37
CA ASP A 19 6.37 -4.72 22.87
C ASP A 19 6.78 -5.73 21.78
N PRO A 20 8.04 -6.21 21.76
CA PRO A 20 8.48 -7.20 20.77
C PRO A 20 7.47 -8.36 20.62
N PRO A 21 7.11 -8.75 19.38
CA PRO A 21 7.76 -8.43 18.10
C PRO A 21 7.32 -7.10 17.46
N TYR A 22 6.61 -6.25 18.19
CA TYR A 22 6.23 -4.92 17.76
C TYR A 22 7.19 -3.85 18.29
N PHE A 23 7.35 -2.77 17.54
CA PHE A 23 8.17 -1.63 17.88
C PHE A 23 7.44 -0.35 17.49
N ARG A 24 7.57 0.69 18.30
CA ARG A 24 6.97 2.00 18.02
C ARG A 24 7.95 3.14 18.27
N VAL A 25 7.88 4.13 17.39
CA VAL A 25 8.42 5.48 17.56
C VAL A 25 7.30 6.50 17.33
N ARG A 26 7.37 7.63 18.02
CA ARG A 26 6.43 8.74 17.88
C ARG A 26 7.21 10.03 17.62
N TYR A 27 6.70 10.85 16.72
CA TYR A 27 7.19 12.21 16.51
C TYR A 27 6.09 13.21 16.82
N GLU A 28 6.48 14.31 17.46
CA GLU A 28 5.62 15.48 17.62
C GLU A 28 5.49 16.26 16.31
N ALA A 29 4.52 17.17 16.29
CA ALA A 29 4.39 18.15 15.22
C ALA A 29 5.68 18.96 15.05
N GLY A 30 6.13 19.05 13.79
CA GLY A 30 7.20 19.95 13.38
C GLY A 30 6.82 21.41 13.59
N THR A 31 7.84 22.23 13.81
CA THR A 31 7.69 23.68 14.00
C THR A 31 8.36 24.49 12.90
N GLN A 32 9.17 23.84 12.05
CA GLN A 32 9.88 24.50 10.95
C GLN A 32 9.19 24.23 9.59
N PRO A 33 9.32 25.16 8.63
CA PRO A 33 8.82 24.95 7.27
C PRO A 33 9.37 23.65 6.66
N GLY A 34 8.48 22.85 6.06
CA GLY A 34 8.83 21.56 5.45
C GLY A 34 8.85 20.38 6.42
N GLU A 35 8.74 20.60 7.73
CA GLU A 35 8.52 19.52 8.68
C GLU A 35 7.05 19.06 8.68
N LEU A 36 6.84 17.80 9.05
CA LEU A 36 5.51 17.25 9.20
C LEU A 36 4.77 17.94 10.36
N ILE A 37 3.70 18.65 10.06
CA ILE A 37 3.00 19.49 11.05
C ILE A 37 2.02 18.74 11.96
N PHE A 38 1.79 17.44 11.69
CA PHE A 38 0.96 16.60 12.54
C PHE A 38 1.84 15.61 13.29
N PRO A 39 1.60 15.36 14.59
CA PRO A 39 2.24 14.26 15.26
C PRO A 39 1.94 12.93 14.55
N VAL A 40 2.82 11.95 14.69
CA VAL A 40 2.66 10.66 14.01
C VAL A 40 3.28 9.53 14.80
N ASN A 41 2.58 8.40 14.80
CA ASN A 41 3.05 7.14 15.37
C ASN A 41 3.36 6.17 14.26
N TYR A 42 4.58 5.64 14.26
CA TYR A 42 4.96 4.55 13.38
C TYR A 42 5.05 3.28 14.21
N THR A 43 4.13 2.34 13.97
CA THR A 43 4.16 1.01 14.57
C THR A 43 4.68 0.02 13.55
N LEU A 44 5.68 -0.77 13.94
CA LEU A 44 6.32 -1.79 13.13
C LEU A 44 6.12 -3.15 13.78
N TRP A 45 5.76 -4.15 12.98
CA TRP A 45 5.83 -5.55 13.33
C TRP A 45 6.93 -6.22 12.52
N ILE A 46 7.74 -7.04 13.18
CA ILE A 46 8.81 -7.83 12.54
C ILE A 46 8.48 -9.31 12.70
N PRO A 47 8.53 -10.12 11.63
CA PRO A 47 8.33 -11.56 11.74
C PRO A 47 9.30 -12.19 12.76
N PRO A 48 8.81 -12.90 13.79
CA PRO A 48 9.67 -13.57 14.74
C PRO A 48 10.67 -14.50 14.04
N GLY A 49 11.95 -14.41 14.41
CA GLY A 49 13.02 -15.25 13.86
C GLY A 49 13.55 -14.85 12.48
N VAL A 50 13.07 -13.76 11.88
CA VAL A 50 13.69 -13.26 10.63
C VAL A 50 15.11 -12.76 10.92
N ALA A 51 16.09 -13.26 10.19
CA ALA A 51 17.49 -12.86 10.39
C ALA A 51 17.80 -11.52 9.70
N VAL A 52 17.28 -11.32 8.49
CA VAL A 52 17.49 -10.12 7.68
C VAL A 52 16.21 -9.78 6.94
N LEU A 53 15.81 -8.52 7.00
CA LEU A 53 14.63 -8.03 6.28
C LEU A 53 14.94 -7.76 4.81
N ARG A 54 14.00 -8.11 3.94
CA ARG A 54 14.07 -7.87 2.49
C ARG A 54 13.25 -6.66 2.04
N GLY A 55 12.38 -6.15 2.91
CA GLY A 55 11.47 -5.06 2.60
C GLY A 55 10.61 -4.64 3.79
N VAL A 56 9.80 -3.61 3.57
CA VAL A 56 8.74 -3.16 4.49
C VAL A 56 7.44 -3.06 3.71
N ILE A 57 6.39 -3.68 4.21
CA ILE A 57 5.02 -3.44 3.75
C ILE A 57 4.47 -2.29 4.58
N VAL A 58 4.00 -1.22 3.95
CA VAL A 58 3.44 -0.04 4.61
C VAL A 58 1.93 -0.03 4.41
N HIS A 59 1.18 -0.02 5.52
CA HIS A 59 -0.28 -0.01 5.51
C HIS A 59 -0.81 1.37 5.95
N GLN A 60 -0.90 2.30 5.00
CA GLN A 60 -1.25 3.70 5.25
C GLN A 60 -2.76 3.97 5.09
N HIS A 61 -3.43 4.35 6.17
CA HIS A 61 -4.84 4.78 6.13
C HIS A 61 -5.00 6.26 5.71
N GLY A 62 -6.26 6.63 5.43
CA GLY A 62 -6.65 7.94 4.92
C GLY A 62 -6.68 9.09 5.93
N CYS A 63 -7.25 10.20 5.47
CA CYS A 63 -7.35 11.47 6.19
C CYS A 63 -8.45 11.47 7.26
N GLY A 64 -8.31 12.37 8.23
CA GLY A 64 -9.31 12.64 9.26
C GLY A 64 -9.24 11.63 10.41
N GLU A 65 -9.80 12.00 11.56
CA GLU A 65 -9.58 11.29 12.82
C GLU A 65 -9.97 9.82 12.75
N GLY A 66 -11.12 9.53 12.12
CA GLY A 66 -11.62 8.18 11.95
C GLY A 66 -10.67 7.27 11.16
N SER A 67 -10.16 7.76 10.03
CA SER A 67 -9.24 7.00 9.17
C SER A 67 -7.86 6.88 9.80
N CYS A 68 -7.35 7.97 10.36
CA CYS A 68 -6.04 8.01 11.01
C CYS A 68 -5.96 7.05 12.19
N ARG A 69 -7.04 6.94 12.98
CA ARG A 69 -7.13 5.99 14.10
C ARG A 69 -7.01 4.53 13.64
N SER A 70 -7.52 4.17 12.47
CA SER A 70 -7.36 2.83 11.89
C SER A 70 -5.89 2.47 11.63
N GLY A 71 -5.00 3.45 11.54
CA GLY A 71 -3.55 3.23 11.48
C GLY A 71 -2.97 2.60 12.76
N LEU A 72 -3.59 2.81 13.92
CA LEU A 72 -3.07 2.30 15.22
C LEU A 72 -3.02 0.78 15.29
N THR A 73 -3.90 0.10 14.54
CA THR A 73 -4.00 -1.37 14.51
C THR A 73 -3.46 -1.97 13.21
N GLY A 74 -3.06 -1.17 12.22
CA GLY A 74 -2.65 -1.68 10.90
C GLY A 74 -1.47 -2.66 10.95
N ALA A 75 -0.51 -2.44 11.86
CA ALA A 75 0.62 -3.35 12.04
C ALA A 75 0.25 -4.69 12.71
N TYR A 76 -0.97 -4.81 13.25
CA TYR A 76 -1.49 -5.99 13.96
C TYR A 76 -2.44 -6.83 13.07
N ASP A 77 -2.68 -6.44 11.82
CA ASP A 77 -3.51 -7.22 10.91
C ASP A 77 -2.79 -8.50 10.47
N LEU A 78 -3.35 -9.65 10.86
CA LEU A 78 -2.73 -10.96 10.68
C LEU A 78 -2.55 -11.35 9.20
N HIS A 79 -3.43 -10.89 8.30
CA HIS A 79 -3.30 -11.20 6.88
C HIS A 79 -2.12 -10.44 6.26
N TRP A 80 -1.96 -9.17 6.64
CA TRP A 80 -0.81 -8.37 6.21
C TRP A 80 0.51 -8.86 6.84
N GLN A 81 0.47 -9.32 8.10
CA GLN A 81 1.62 -9.97 8.73
C GLN A 81 2.01 -11.27 8.04
N ALA A 82 1.03 -12.06 7.57
CA ALA A 82 1.30 -13.28 6.81
C ALA A 82 2.00 -12.97 5.48
N LEU A 83 1.54 -11.96 4.74
CA LEU A 83 2.21 -11.47 3.54
C LEU A 83 3.63 -10.99 3.83
N ALA A 84 3.80 -10.18 4.88
CA ALA A 84 5.11 -9.67 5.28
C ALA A 84 6.07 -10.81 5.65
N ARG A 85 5.61 -11.78 6.44
CA ARG A 85 6.38 -12.98 6.82
C ARG A 85 6.81 -13.79 5.61
N LYS A 86 5.89 -14.07 4.67
CA LYS A 86 6.17 -14.83 3.44
C LYS A 86 7.35 -14.26 2.66
N HIS A 87 7.49 -12.93 2.66
CA HIS A 87 8.53 -12.24 1.91
C HIS A 87 9.78 -11.86 2.72
N GLY A 88 9.81 -12.18 4.01
CA GLY A 88 10.86 -11.68 4.92
C GLY A 88 10.82 -10.15 5.05
N CYS A 89 9.63 -9.56 5.00
CA CYS A 89 9.40 -8.14 5.18
C CYS A 89 8.88 -7.84 6.59
N ALA A 90 9.09 -6.61 7.05
CA ALA A 90 8.36 -6.08 8.18
C ALA A 90 7.02 -5.48 7.73
N LEU A 91 6.09 -5.28 8.66
CA LEU A 91 4.83 -4.57 8.43
C LEU A 91 4.82 -3.29 9.25
N LEU A 92 4.66 -2.14 8.59
CA LEU A 92 4.62 -0.83 9.25
C LEU A 92 3.28 -0.14 8.99
N ALA A 93 2.69 0.43 10.03
CA ALA A 93 1.49 1.25 9.93
C ALA A 93 1.72 2.61 10.62
N PRO A 94 1.64 3.72 9.86
CA PRO A 94 1.60 5.06 10.43
C PRO A 94 0.19 5.42 10.91
N ALA A 95 0.11 6.17 12.01
CA ALA A 95 -1.09 6.83 12.49
C ALA A 95 -0.79 8.31 12.69
N TYR A 96 -1.16 9.14 11.72
CA TYR A 96 -1.03 10.59 11.79
C TYR A 96 -2.11 11.16 12.71
N GLU A 97 -1.75 12.06 13.62
CA GLU A 97 -2.69 12.69 14.55
C GLU A 97 -3.30 13.95 13.89
N GLN A 98 -3.86 13.78 12.68
CA GLN A 98 -4.54 14.85 11.95
C GLN A 98 -5.86 15.20 12.66
N PRO A 99 -6.10 16.48 13.03
CA PRO A 99 -7.39 16.91 13.56
C PRO A 99 -8.52 16.81 12.54
N GLU A 100 -9.75 16.61 12.99
CA GLU A 100 -10.92 16.58 12.11
C GLU A 100 -11.05 17.88 11.29
N GLY A 101 -11.33 17.76 10.00
CA GLY A 101 -11.44 18.89 9.08
C GLY A 101 -10.13 19.60 8.72
N ALA A 102 -8.99 19.22 9.31
CA ALA A 102 -7.68 19.77 8.93
C ALA A 102 -7.33 19.39 7.48
N ASP A 103 -6.48 20.20 6.85
CA ASP A 103 -6.05 19.96 5.47
C ASP A 103 -5.17 18.69 5.37
N CYS A 104 -5.69 17.67 4.70
CA CYS A 104 -4.99 16.40 4.53
C CYS A 104 -3.70 16.52 3.71
N GLN A 105 -3.62 17.49 2.80
CA GLN A 105 -2.42 17.70 1.96
C GLN A 105 -1.17 17.95 2.79
N LYS A 106 -1.32 18.43 4.02
CA LYS A 106 -0.22 18.69 4.95
C LYS A 106 0.55 17.43 5.39
N TRP A 107 0.02 16.23 5.14
CA TRP A 107 0.79 14.99 5.29
C TRP A 107 0.66 14.04 4.10
N CYS A 108 -0.47 14.03 3.40
CA CYS A 108 -0.68 13.07 2.31
C CYS A 108 0.11 13.42 1.06
N ASP A 109 0.52 14.68 0.89
CA ASP A 109 1.63 15.02 0.01
C ASP A 109 2.96 14.72 0.74
N PRO A 110 3.75 13.73 0.28
CA PRO A 110 4.95 13.34 1.00
C PRO A 110 6.02 14.43 1.10
N ARG A 111 5.95 15.47 0.25
CA ARG A 111 6.85 16.64 0.27
C ARG A 111 6.66 17.52 1.51
N ASN A 112 5.50 17.44 2.16
CA ASN A 112 5.18 18.18 3.39
C ASN A 112 5.71 17.48 4.65
N GLY A 113 6.91 16.90 4.56
CA GLY A 113 7.63 16.31 5.69
C GLY A 113 7.26 14.87 6.06
N SER A 114 6.14 14.32 5.57
CA SER A 114 5.76 12.94 5.91
C SER A 114 6.70 11.89 5.31
N ALA A 115 7.27 12.12 4.12
CA ALA A 115 8.33 11.24 3.57
C ALA A 115 9.59 11.23 4.43
N ALA A 116 10.02 12.41 4.90
CA ALA A 116 11.20 12.57 5.74
C ALA A 116 10.98 11.90 7.11
N ALA A 117 9.81 12.12 7.72
CA ALA A 117 9.43 11.50 8.99
C ALA A 117 9.36 9.96 8.88
N PHE A 118 8.81 9.43 7.79
CA PHE A 118 8.76 7.99 7.53
C PHE A 118 10.15 7.37 7.40
N GLN A 119 11.05 7.97 6.63
CA GLN A 119 12.43 7.46 6.47
C GLN A 119 13.23 7.54 7.78
N LYS A 120 13.04 8.62 8.56
CA LYS A 120 13.58 8.73 9.92
C LYS A 120 13.07 7.61 10.82
N ALA A 121 11.76 7.32 10.77
CA ALA A 121 11.15 6.23 11.53
C ALA A 121 11.78 4.89 11.21
N LEU A 122 11.98 4.56 9.93
CA LEU A 122 12.61 3.30 9.52
C LEU A 122 14.03 3.15 10.10
N ALA A 123 14.82 4.22 10.08
CA ALA A 123 16.17 4.19 10.63
C ALA A 123 16.18 4.00 12.16
N GLU A 124 15.31 4.69 12.89
CA GLU A 124 15.22 4.57 14.35
C GLU A 124 14.62 3.23 14.79
N LEU A 125 13.57 2.76 14.12
CA LEU A 125 12.98 1.45 14.34
C LEU A 125 13.96 0.33 14.02
N GLY A 126 14.79 0.49 12.99
CA GLY A 126 15.90 -0.42 12.68
C GLY A 126 16.89 -0.55 13.82
N LYS A 127 17.34 0.58 14.37
CA LYS A 127 18.20 0.57 15.57
C LYS A 127 17.51 -0.06 16.78
N LYS A 128 16.24 0.26 17.01
CA LYS A 128 15.45 -0.23 18.17
C LYS A 128 15.20 -1.73 18.13
N SER A 129 15.02 -2.28 16.93
CA SER A 129 14.66 -3.69 16.73
C SER A 129 15.86 -4.60 16.47
N GLY A 130 17.06 -4.05 16.25
CA GLY A 130 18.22 -4.81 15.82
C GLY A 130 18.27 -5.10 14.31
N HIS A 131 17.40 -4.45 13.52
CA HIS A 131 17.35 -4.56 12.05
C HIS A 131 17.74 -3.24 11.37
N PRO A 132 19.02 -2.83 11.41
CA PRO A 132 19.46 -1.55 10.82
C PRO A 132 19.20 -1.45 9.31
N GLU A 133 19.06 -2.58 8.61
CA GLU A 133 18.70 -2.65 7.20
C GLU A 133 17.33 -2.00 6.89
N LEU A 134 16.45 -1.84 7.89
CA LEU A 134 15.16 -1.15 7.72
C LEU A 134 15.28 0.23 7.07
N ALA A 135 16.39 0.93 7.30
CA ALA A 135 16.63 2.24 6.71
C ALA A 135 16.72 2.20 5.16
N THR A 136 17.17 1.09 4.59
CA THR A 136 17.55 0.99 3.17
C THR A 136 16.74 -0.02 2.37
N VAL A 137 16.09 -1.00 3.02
CA VAL A 137 15.24 -1.98 2.32
C VAL A 137 14.10 -1.31 1.52
N PRO A 138 13.62 -1.95 0.45
CA PRO A 138 12.51 -1.44 -0.37
C PRO A 138 11.16 -1.52 0.35
N TRP A 139 10.15 -0.87 -0.23
CA TRP A 139 8.81 -0.72 0.32
C TRP A 139 7.75 -1.32 -0.62
N ALA A 140 6.77 -2.03 -0.07
CA ALA A 140 5.48 -2.26 -0.70
C ALA A 140 4.45 -1.34 -0.03
N LEU A 141 3.70 -0.58 -0.81
CA LEU A 141 2.83 0.46 -0.27
C LEU A 141 1.37 0.08 -0.48
N TRP A 142 0.59 0.09 0.58
CA TRP A 142 -0.86 0.13 0.51
C TRP A 142 -1.32 1.47 1.09
N GLY A 143 -2.21 2.15 0.38
CA GLY A 143 -2.70 3.47 0.77
C GLY A 143 -4.19 3.64 0.51
N HIS A 144 -4.95 4.10 1.50
CA HIS A 144 -6.37 4.46 1.35
C HIS A 144 -6.61 5.96 1.38
N SER A 145 -7.37 6.51 0.43
CA SER A 145 -7.76 7.92 0.34
C SER A 145 -6.53 8.84 0.36
N GLY A 146 -6.31 9.65 1.40
CA GLY A 146 -5.05 10.37 1.61
C GLY A 146 -3.82 9.46 1.62
N GLY A 147 -3.93 8.25 2.18
CA GLY A 147 -2.88 7.25 2.11
C GLY A 147 -2.57 6.79 0.68
N GLY A 148 -3.56 6.77 -0.21
CA GLY A 148 -3.36 6.49 -1.65
C GLY A 148 -2.61 7.63 -2.34
N HIS A 149 -2.93 8.89 -2.02
CA HIS A 149 -2.16 10.05 -2.47
C HIS A 149 -0.71 9.97 -1.99
N TRP A 150 -0.50 9.62 -0.71
CA TRP A 150 0.82 9.45 -0.14
C TRP A 150 1.60 8.31 -0.80
N ALA A 151 1.00 7.12 -0.92
CA ALA A 151 1.64 5.96 -1.52
C ALA A 151 2.04 6.20 -2.98
N GLY A 152 1.15 6.81 -3.77
CA GLY A 152 1.48 7.20 -5.14
C GLY A 152 2.54 8.31 -5.19
N GLY A 153 2.46 9.32 -4.32
CA GLY A 153 3.49 10.36 -4.20
C GLY A 153 4.87 9.78 -3.86
N MET A 154 4.93 8.78 -2.97
CA MET A 154 6.16 8.07 -2.63
C MET A 154 6.74 7.31 -3.83
N VAL A 155 5.90 6.73 -4.69
CA VAL A 155 6.35 6.12 -5.96
C VAL A 155 6.97 7.16 -6.89
N LEU A 156 6.39 8.36 -6.97
CA LEU A 156 6.89 9.42 -7.84
C LEU A 156 8.19 10.05 -7.32
N LEU A 157 8.40 10.05 -6.00
CA LEU A 157 9.59 10.64 -5.36
C LEU A 157 10.74 9.65 -5.18
N PHE A 158 10.44 8.37 -4.93
CA PHE A 158 11.42 7.33 -4.60
C PHE A 158 11.15 6.01 -5.37
N PRO A 159 11.02 6.03 -6.70
CA PRO A 159 10.62 4.85 -7.48
C PRO A 159 11.57 3.65 -7.30
N GLU A 160 12.86 3.91 -7.05
CA GLU A 160 13.89 2.90 -6.76
C GLU A 160 13.72 2.20 -5.41
N ARG A 161 12.95 2.80 -4.49
CA ARG A 161 12.62 2.21 -3.18
C ARG A 161 11.30 1.46 -3.20
N VAL A 162 10.44 1.62 -4.21
CA VAL A 162 9.08 1.05 -4.19
C VAL A 162 8.97 -0.21 -5.05
N ALA A 163 8.70 -1.34 -4.40
CA ALA A 163 8.46 -2.64 -5.02
C ALA A 163 7.07 -2.73 -5.67
N ALA A 164 6.05 -2.09 -5.12
CA ALA A 164 4.72 -1.96 -5.70
C ALA A 164 3.88 -0.99 -4.86
N ALA A 165 2.83 -0.40 -5.44
CA ALA A 165 1.86 0.37 -4.68
C ALA A 165 0.40 0.09 -5.07
N TRP A 166 -0.44 -0.12 -4.05
CA TRP A 166 -1.89 -0.24 -4.16
C TRP A 166 -2.55 1.04 -3.66
N LEU A 167 -3.24 1.73 -4.56
CA LEU A 167 -3.78 3.08 -4.38
C LEU A 167 -5.30 2.99 -4.27
N ARG A 168 -5.81 2.76 -3.05
CA ARG A 168 -7.24 2.71 -2.77
C ARG A 168 -7.81 4.13 -2.68
N SER A 169 -8.73 4.49 -3.58
CA SER A 169 -9.56 5.70 -3.53
C SER A 169 -8.77 7.02 -3.42
N GLY A 170 -7.54 7.06 -3.94
CA GLY A 170 -6.71 8.26 -3.93
C GLY A 170 -5.40 8.09 -4.71
N VAL A 171 -5.04 9.12 -5.48
CA VAL A 171 -3.84 9.15 -6.34
C VAL A 171 -3.23 10.55 -6.31
N PRO A 172 -1.91 10.70 -6.47
CA PRO A 172 -1.29 12.02 -6.59
C PRO A 172 -1.74 12.71 -7.88
N LEU A 173 -1.73 14.04 -7.85
CA LEU A 173 -2.03 14.85 -9.01
C LEU A 173 -0.80 14.95 -9.92
N LEU A 174 -0.95 14.77 -11.24
CA LEU A 174 0.16 14.89 -12.21
C LEU A 174 0.09 16.16 -13.08
N THR A 175 -1.01 16.90 -13.01
CA THR A 175 -1.20 18.15 -13.76
C THR A 175 -1.92 19.14 -12.86
N PRO A 176 -1.51 20.42 -12.80
CA PRO A 176 -2.18 21.41 -11.95
C PRO A 176 -3.68 21.44 -12.18
N ASN A 177 -4.45 21.46 -11.09
CA ASN A 177 -5.90 21.57 -11.14
C ASN A 177 -6.30 22.98 -10.63
N PRO A 178 -6.79 23.87 -11.51
CA PRO A 178 -7.23 25.21 -11.13
C PRO A 178 -8.34 25.23 -10.08
N GLU A 179 -9.16 24.17 -9.99
CA GLU A 179 -10.21 24.04 -8.97
C GLU A 179 -9.66 23.62 -7.61
N ARG A 180 -8.42 23.13 -7.55
CA ARG A 180 -7.72 22.68 -6.34
C ARG A 180 -6.29 23.23 -6.29
N PRO A 181 -6.10 24.57 -6.27
CA PRO A 181 -4.78 25.18 -6.39
C PRO A 181 -3.83 24.86 -5.23
N GLY A 182 -4.36 24.40 -4.09
CA GLY A 182 -3.57 23.95 -2.94
C GLY A 182 -2.92 22.57 -3.12
N ILE A 183 -3.35 21.77 -4.10
CA ILE A 183 -2.77 20.45 -4.40
C ILE A 183 -1.70 20.63 -5.48
N GLN A 184 -0.45 20.42 -5.10
CA GLN A 184 0.67 20.56 -6.04
C GLN A 184 0.79 19.32 -6.92
N ALA A 185 0.92 19.53 -8.23
CA ALA A 185 1.21 18.44 -9.15
C ALA A 185 2.59 17.83 -8.88
N HIS A 186 2.72 16.54 -9.11
CA HIS A 186 3.97 15.82 -9.16
C HIS A 186 4.45 15.68 -10.61
N THR A 187 5.76 15.59 -10.77
CA THR A 187 6.37 15.09 -12.01
C THR A 187 6.25 13.56 -12.04
N LEU A 188 6.00 12.99 -13.22
CA LEU A 188 6.07 11.55 -13.46
C LEU A 188 7.44 11.19 -14.06
N PRO A 189 8.43 10.75 -13.26
CA PRO A 189 9.73 10.32 -13.76
C PRO A 189 9.64 8.97 -14.47
N ASP A 190 10.53 8.71 -15.44
CA ASP A 190 10.55 7.43 -16.17
C ASP A 190 10.74 6.22 -15.25
N ALA A 191 11.55 6.36 -14.19
CA ALA A 191 11.77 5.30 -13.22
C ALA A 191 10.45 4.83 -12.55
N ALA A 192 9.48 5.73 -12.35
CA ALA A 192 8.18 5.37 -11.77
C ALA A 192 7.32 4.51 -12.71
N LEU A 193 7.56 4.55 -14.03
CA LEU A 193 6.85 3.71 -14.99
C LEU A 193 7.17 2.21 -14.81
N THR A 194 8.32 1.90 -14.18
CA THR A 194 8.75 0.53 -13.90
C THR A 194 8.15 -0.06 -12.62
N VAL A 195 7.46 0.76 -11.83
CA VAL A 195 6.84 0.34 -10.56
C VAL A 195 5.42 -0.15 -10.82
N PRO A 196 5.07 -1.39 -10.42
CA PRO A 196 3.69 -1.86 -10.46
C PRO A 196 2.78 -1.01 -9.59
N LEU A 197 1.68 -0.54 -10.17
CA LEU A 197 0.65 0.28 -9.53
C LEU A 197 -0.74 -0.34 -9.75
N MET A 198 -1.60 -0.25 -8.74
CA MET A 198 -3.03 -0.56 -8.89
C MET A 198 -3.86 0.62 -8.37
N CYS A 199 -4.66 1.22 -9.24
CA CYS A 199 -5.75 2.10 -8.83
C CYS A 199 -6.96 1.25 -8.43
N ASN A 200 -7.34 1.27 -7.16
CA ASN A 200 -8.50 0.55 -6.66
C ASN A 200 -9.51 1.53 -6.07
N LEU A 201 -10.79 1.41 -6.39
CA LEU A 201 -11.81 2.35 -5.91
C LEU A 201 -13.19 1.71 -5.94
N GLY A 202 -14.11 2.22 -5.13
CA GLY A 202 -15.52 1.84 -5.19
C GLY A 202 -16.20 2.34 -6.45
N THR A 203 -17.13 1.56 -6.99
CA THR A 203 -17.92 1.97 -8.16
C THR A 203 -18.70 3.26 -7.90
N LYS A 204 -19.14 3.50 -6.66
CA LYS A 204 -19.90 4.71 -6.30
C LYS A 204 -19.03 5.97 -6.20
N GLU A 205 -17.74 5.88 -6.48
CA GLU A 205 -16.81 7.01 -6.44
C GLU A 205 -16.59 7.65 -7.82
N GLY A 206 -17.66 7.80 -8.60
CA GLY A 206 -17.59 8.39 -9.95
C GLY A 206 -17.65 7.40 -11.12
N VAL A 207 -17.68 6.09 -10.86
CA VAL A 207 -17.88 5.07 -11.92
C VAL A 207 -19.37 4.90 -12.21
N SER A 208 -20.18 4.52 -11.21
CA SER A 208 -21.63 4.35 -11.34
C SER A 208 -22.45 5.50 -10.76
N VAL A 209 -21.94 6.21 -9.75
CA VAL A 209 -22.56 7.42 -9.17
C VAL A 209 -21.72 8.63 -9.54
N LYS A 210 -22.26 9.56 -10.33
CA LYS A 210 -21.52 10.67 -10.94
C LYS A 210 -21.59 11.98 -10.16
N GLU A 211 -22.35 12.00 -9.06
CA GLU A 211 -22.55 13.17 -8.21
C GLU A 211 -22.17 12.90 -6.74
N GLY A 212 -22.04 13.98 -5.97
CA GLY A 212 -21.75 13.91 -4.54
C GLY A 212 -20.27 13.93 -4.19
N ARG A 213 -19.98 13.78 -2.89
CA ARG A 213 -18.66 14.04 -2.29
C ARG A 213 -17.51 13.30 -2.97
N PHE A 214 -17.73 12.05 -3.39
CA PHE A 214 -16.69 11.16 -3.91
C PHE A 214 -16.74 10.95 -5.42
N ALA A 215 -17.65 11.61 -6.16
CA ALA A 215 -17.76 11.43 -7.60
C ALA A 215 -16.51 11.85 -8.40
N GLY A 216 -15.67 12.72 -7.83
CA GLY A 216 -14.42 13.14 -8.43
C GLY A 216 -13.26 12.15 -8.32
N VAL A 217 -13.42 11.03 -7.61
CA VAL A 217 -12.33 10.05 -7.40
C VAL A 217 -12.03 9.28 -8.68
N TRP A 218 -13.04 8.77 -9.39
CA TRP A 218 -12.82 8.07 -10.67
C TRP A 218 -12.17 8.97 -11.73
N PRO A 219 -12.66 10.19 -12.03
CA PRO A 219 -11.99 11.07 -12.99
C PRO A 219 -10.52 11.36 -12.64
N ALA A 220 -10.19 11.51 -11.35
CA ALA A 220 -8.81 11.68 -10.91
C ALA A 220 -7.95 10.42 -11.13
N ASN A 221 -8.48 9.24 -10.78
CA ASN A 221 -7.81 7.95 -11.02
C ASN A 221 -7.63 7.68 -12.52
N GLU A 222 -8.63 7.98 -13.33
CA GLU A 222 -8.59 7.80 -14.78
C GLU A 222 -7.53 8.71 -15.42
N ALA A 223 -7.44 9.97 -15.00
CA ALA A 223 -6.39 10.88 -15.47
C ALA A 223 -4.99 10.41 -15.07
N PHE A 224 -4.80 9.99 -13.82
CA PHE A 224 -3.53 9.41 -13.34
C PHE A 224 -3.17 8.14 -14.11
N PHE A 225 -4.12 7.22 -14.27
CA PHE A 225 -3.98 5.99 -15.04
C PHE A 225 -3.54 6.27 -16.47
N LYS A 226 -4.24 7.16 -17.20
CA LYS A 226 -3.91 7.50 -18.59
C LYS A 226 -2.51 8.12 -18.71
N ALA A 227 -2.12 8.97 -17.77
CA ALA A 227 -0.78 9.58 -17.79
C ALA A 227 0.35 8.55 -17.57
N VAL A 228 0.15 7.58 -16.68
CA VAL A 228 1.13 6.52 -16.41
C VAL A 228 1.12 5.47 -17.53
N ARG A 229 -0.06 4.91 -17.85
CA ARG A 229 -0.21 3.85 -18.84
C ARG A 229 0.10 4.29 -20.25
N GLY A 230 -0.26 5.52 -20.63
CA GLY A 230 0.03 6.11 -21.93
C GLY A 230 1.54 6.25 -22.23
N ARG A 231 2.39 6.18 -21.20
CA ARG A 231 3.85 6.12 -21.31
C ARG A 231 4.43 4.71 -21.13
N GLY A 232 3.59 3.68 -21.16
CA GLY A 232 4.00 2.29 -20.99
C GLY A 232 4.14 1.84 -19.52
N GLY A 233 3.70 2.65 -18.56
CA GLY A 233 3.81 2.31 -17.14
C GLY A 233 3.01 1.06 -16.74
N LEU A 234 3.48 0.39 -15.69
CA LEU A 234 2.88 -0.84 -15.15
C LEU A 234 1.73 -0.50 -14.18
N ILE A 235 0.58 -0.07 -14.72
CA ILE A 235 -0.56 0.34 -13.90
C ILE A 235 -1.85 -0.37 -14.31
N GLY A 236 -2.60 -0.83 -13.32
CA GLY A 236 -3.94 -1.40 -13.48
C GLY A 236 -5.02 -0.57 -12.78
N VAL A 237 -6.27 -0.87 -13.11
CA VAL A 237 -7.48 -0.40 -12.43
C VAL A 237 -8.28 -1.61 -11.96
N ALA A 238 -8.75 -1.59 -10.71
CA ALA A 238 -9.66 -2.58 -10.14
C ALA A 238 -10.81 -1.86 -9.43
N VAL A 239 -11.99 -1.84 -10.06
CA VAL A 239 -13.20 -1.23 -9.46
C VAL A 239 -13.86 -2.24 -8.54
N ASP A 240 -14.12 -1.85 -7.29
CA ASP A 240 -14.93 -2.58 -6.33
C ASP A 240 -16.42 -2.32 -6.64
N PRO A 241 -17.18 -3.32 -7.13
CA PRO A 241 -18.57 -3.12 -7.54
C PRO A 241 -19.54 -2.90 -6.38
N LEU A 242 -19.14 -3.15 -5.13
CA LEU A 242 -20.04 -3.13 -3.98
C LEU A 242 -19.90 -1.88 -3.12
N THR A 243 -18.78 -1.16 -3.23
CA THR A 243 -18.47 -0.07 -2.30
C THR A 243 -18.56 1.34 -2.87
N ALA A 244 -18.57 2.29 -1.94
CA ALA A 244 -18.10 3.65 -2.15
C ALA A 244 -16.64 3.79 -1.63
N HIS A 245 -16.39 4.77 -0.76
CA HIS A 245 -15.07 5.21 -0.34
C HIS A 245 -14.44 4.35 0.78
N GLU A 246 -15.22 3.50 1.45
CA GLU A 246 -14.74 2.49 2.40
C GLU A 246 -13.76 1.50 1.72
N CYS A 247 -13.03 0.68 2.47
CA CYS A 247 -12.06 -0.27 1.89
C CYS A 247 -12.72 -1.55 1.33
N GLY A 248 -13.93 -1.91 1.75
CA GLY A 248 -14.59 -3.12 1.27
C GLY A 248 -13.75 -4.39 1.39
N ASN A 249 -13.86 -5.23 0.36
CA ASN A 249 -13.24 -6.54 0.25
C ASN A 249 -11.88 -6.51 -0.48
N GLN A 250 -11.33 -5.32 -0.77
CA GLN A 250 -10.09 -5.17 -1.56
C GLN A 250 -8.89 -5.98 -1.08
N ARG A 251 -8.83 -6.35 0.20
CA ARG A 251 -7.74 -7.21 0.72
C ARG A 251 -7.62 -8.53 -0.04
N TYR A 252 -8.73 -9.09 -0.53
CA TYR A 252 -8.75 -10.36 -1.25
C TYR A 252 -8.06 -10.29 -2.63
N LEU A 253 -7.90 -9.09 -3.20
CA LEU A 253 -7.09 -8.88 -4.40
C LEU A 253 -5.75 -8.18 -4.10
N ALA A 254 -5.74 -7.19 -3.19
CA ALA A 254 -4.55 -6.40 -2.87
C ALA A 254 -3.40 -7.25 -2.34
N ILE A 255 -3.69 -8.19 -1.44
CA ILE A 255 -2.68 -9.09 -0.85
C ILE A 255 -2.07 -10.02 -1.91
N PRO A 256 -2.84 -10.81 -2.69
CA PRO A 256 -2.25 -11.65 -3.74
C PRO A 256 -1.57 -10.83 -4.85
N TRP A 257 -2.09 -9.65 -5.20
CA TRP A 257 -1.43 -8.78 -6.17
C TRP A 257 -0.06 -8.28 -5.65
N LEU A 258 0.02 -7.85 -4.38
CA LEU A 258 1.28 -7.47 -3.76
C LEU A 258 2.21 -8.67 -3.60
N ASP A 259 1.70 -9.85 -3.28
CA ASP A 259 2.46 -11.09 -3.22
C ASP A 259 3.16 -11.41 -4.55
N ALA A 260 2.44 -11.31 -5.66
CA ALA A 260 3.00 -11.50 -7.00
C ALA A 260 4.08 -10.46 -7.31
N CYS A 261 3.84 -9.19 -6.98
CA CYS A 261 4.81 -8.11 -7.21
C CYS A 261 6.07 -8.28 -6.36
N LEU A 262 5.93 -8.60 -5.07
CA LEU A 262 7.04 -8.80 -4.14
C LEU A 262 7.87 -10.04 -4.52
N SER A 263 7.20 -11.14 -4.90
CA SER A 263 7.85 -12.35 -5.42
C SER A 263 8.75 -12.05 -6.62
N ALA A 264 8.28 -11.17 -7.52
CA ALA A 264 9.00 -10.79 -8.73
C ALA A 264 10.12 -9.77 -8.46
N ARG A 265 9.88 -8.78 -7.59
CA ARG A 265 10.72 -7.58 -7.50
C ARG A 265 11.64 -7.48 -6.30
N LEU A 266 11.30 -8.08 -5.15
CA LEU A 266 12.18 -7.97 -3.98
C LEU A 266 13.57 -8.53 -4.27
N PRO A 267 14.65 -7.90 -3.78
CA PRO A 267 16.02 -8.37 -3.99
C PRO A 267 16.21 -9.78 -3.43
N LYS A 268 17.08 -10.59 -4.06
CA LYS A 268 17.34 -11.97 -3.56
C LYS A 268 18.18 -11.93 -2.29
N SER A 269 19.14 -11.02 -2.24
CA SER A 269 19.98 -10.75 -1.07
C SER A 269 19.70 -9.35 -0.53
N ALA A 270 19.73 -9.17 0.79
CA ALA A 270 19.56 -7.85 1.38
C ALA A 270 20.64 -6.86 0.88
N GLY A 271 20.24 -5.62 0.61
CA GLY A 271 21.12 -4.57 0.08
C GLY A 271 21.23 -4.52 -1.45
N GLU A 272 20.75 -5.54 -2.18
CA GLU A 272 20.65 -5.47 -3.64
C GLU A 272 19.49 -4.56 -4.08
N PRO A 273 19.56 -3.96 -5.29
CA PRO A 273 18.46 -3.17 -5.83
C PRO A 273 17.23 -4.03 -6.14
N LEU A 274 16.07 -3.38 -6.26
CA LEU A 274 14.84 -4.02 -6.74
C LEU A 274 15.05 -4.64 -8.12
N ARG A 275 14.53 -5.85 -8.30
CA ARG A 275 14.54 -6.53 -9.60
C ARG A 275 13.52 -5.86 -10.55
N PRO A 276 13.80 -5.82 -11.86
CA PRO A 276 12.83 -5.41 -12.86
C PRO A 276 11.56 -6.28 -12.79
N MET A 277 10.39 -5.68 -13.03
CA MET A 277 9.15 -6.44 -13.13
C MET A 277 9.10 -7.19 -14.46
N PRO A 278 8.87 -8.51 -14.47
CA PRO A 278 8.60 -9.24 -15.70
C PRO A 278 7.32 -8.74 -16.37
N THR A 279 7.33 -8.60 -17.69
CA THR A 279 6.18 -8.12 -18.48
C THR A 279 5.71 -9.11 -19.55
N ALA A 280 6.45 -10.20 -19.78
CA ALA A 280 6.15 -11.17 -20.83
C ALA A 280 4.82 -11.91 -20.62
N ASP A 281 4.50 -12.20 -19.36
CA ASP A 281 3.28 -12.94 -18.98
C ASP A 281 2.11 -12.02 -18.61
N ALA A 282 2.21 -10.73 -18.94
CA ALA A 282 1.21 -9.75 -18.56
C ALA A 282 -0.16 -10.02 -19.19
N TRP A 283 -1.20 -9.64 -18.47
CA TRP A 283 -2.58 -9.62 -18.94
C TRP A 283 -3.06 -8.18 -19.00
N LEU A 284 -3.99 -7.93 -19.91
CA LEU A 284 -4.55 -6.61 -20.17
C LEU A 284 -6.06 -6.68 -20.09
N ALA A 285 -6.66 -5.64 -19.51
CA ALA A 285 -8.10 -5.50 -19.39
C ALA A 285 -8.54 -4.08 -19.74
N GLU A 286 -9.79 -3.91 -20.12
CA GLU A 286 -10.40 -2.58 -20.15
C GLU A 286 -10.46 -2.03 -18.70
N PRO A 287 -10.10 -0.76 -18.43
CA PRO A 287 -10.01 -0.24 -17.06
C PRO A 287 -11.27 -0.40 -16.19
N THR A 288 -12.46 -0.30 -16.80
CA THR A 288 -13.75 -0.52 -16.12
C THR A 288 -14.46 -1.78 -16.65
N GLY A 289 -13.74 -2.64 -17.35
CA GLY A 289 -14.26 -3.92 -17.84
C GLY A 289 -14.23 -5.01 -16.78
N GLN A 290 -14.66 -6.21 -17.17
CA GLN A 290 -14.72 -7.39 -16.30
C GLN A 290 -13.94 -8.59 -16.87
N THR A 291 -13.24 -8.39 -17.99
CA THR A 291 -12.49 -9.46 -18.66
C THR A 291 -11.08 -9.00 -18.92
N ALA A 292 -10.13 -9.86 -18.56
CA ALA A 292 -8.72 -9.72 -18.89
C ALA A 292 -8.33 -10.77 -19.93
N VAL A 293 -7.40 -10.42 -20.82
CA VAL A 293 -6.81 -11.33 -21.81
C VAL A 293 -5.29 -11.29 -21.71
N PRO A 294 -4.57 -12.35 -22.15
CA PRO A 294 -3.12 -12.26 -22.30
C PRO A 294 -2.76 -11.06 -23.17
N ALA A 295 -1.69 -10.32 -22.82
CA ALA A 295 -1.32 -9.09 -23.54
C ALA A 295 -1.15 -9.30 -25.05
N ALA A 296 -0.60 -10.45 -25.47
CA ALA A 296 -0.44 -10.83 -26.87
C ALA A 296 -1.76 -11.06 -27.64
N ARG A 297 -2.89 -11.15 -26.93
CA ARG A 297 -4.23 -11.37 -27.51
C ARG A 297 -5.14 -10.15 -27.39
N LEU A 298 -4.65 -9.03 -26.85
CA LEU A 298 -5.46 -7.82 -26.78
C LEU A 298 -5.80 -7.31 -28.18
N ALA A 299 -7.09 -7.11 -28.43
CA ALA A 299 -7.55 -6.32 -29.56
C ALA A 299 -7.64 -4.85 -29.13
N GLY A 300 -6.77 -3.99 -29.67
CA GLY A 300 -6.75 -2.55 -29.37
C GLY A 300 -5.41 -2.04 -28.83
N ASP A 301 -5.42 -0.84 -28.27
CA ASP A 301 -4.22 -0.17 -27.78
C ASP A 301 -3.85 -0.61 -26.35
N ALA A 302 -2.74 -1.33 -26.22
CA ALA A 302 -2.21 -1.77 -24.94
C ALA A 302 -1.88 -0.59 -23.99
N LEU A 303 -1.58 0.60 -24.51
CA LEU A 303 -1.29 1.81 -23.72
C LEU A 303 -2.54 2.46 -23.12
N GLN A 304 -3.74 1.93 -23.41
CA GLN A 304 -4.99 2.32 -22.76
C GLN A 304 -5.58 1.21 -21.88
N ALA A 305 -5.01 0.01 -21.90
CA ALA A 305 -5.47 -1.13 -21.14
C ALA A 305 -4.85 -1.21 -19.74
N SER A 306 -5.65 -1.60 -18.77
CA SER A 306 -5.25 -1.94 -17.39
C SER A 306 -4.25 -3.09 -17.41
N TRP A 307 -3.09 -2.93 -16.77
CA TRP A 307 -2.04 -3.93 -16.71
C TRP A 307 -2.17 -4.83 -15.47
N LEU A 308 -2.03 -6.14 -15.69
CA LEU A 308 -2.04 -7.17 -14.65
C LEU A 308 -0.80 -8.05 -14.82
N PRO A 309 -0.10 -8.42 -13.73
CA PRO A 309 1.24 -8.99 -13.80
C PRO A 309 1.31 -10.39 -14.42
N ASN A 310 0.25 -11.20 -14.26
CA ASN A 310 0.21 -12.58 -14.75
C ASN A 310 -1.23 -13.13 -14.78
N ALA A 311 -1.38 -14.34 -15.30
CA ALA A 311 -2.67 -15.03 -15.45
C ALA A 311 -3.39 -15.31 -14.13
N ALA A 312 -2.66 -15.61 -13.04
CA ALA A 312 -3.27 -15.90 -11.74
C ALA A 312 -3.93 -14.65 -11.17
N ILE A 313 -3.21 -13.53 -11.19
CA ILE A 313 -3.75 -12.23 -10.76
C ILE A 313 -4.85 -11.74 -11.68
N ALA A 314 -4.77 -12.03 -12.99
CA ALA A 314 -5.84 -11.69 -13.91
C ALA A 314 -7.15 -12.43 -13.59
N ARG A 315 -7.09 -13.71 -13.20
CA ARG A 315 -8.28 -14.46 -12.76
C ARG A 315 -8.85 -13.90 -11.46
N ALA A 316 -8.01 -13.70 -10.45
CA ALA A 316 -8.43 -13.07 -9.19
C ALA A 316 -9.02 -11.67 -9.41
N TRP A 317 -8.47 -10.89 -10.36
CA TRP A 317 -9.01 -9.59 -10.73
C TRP A 317 -10.39 -9.69 -11.36
N MET A 318 -10.61 -10.64 -12.30
CA MET A 318 -11.92 -10.84 -12.94
C MET A 318 -13.00 -11.22 -11.93
N GLU A 319 -12.69 -12.08 -10.96
CA GLU A 319 -13.60 -12.42 -9.86
C GLU A 319 -13.87 -11.19 -8.98
N TYR A 320 -12.81 -10.48 -8.57
CA TYR A 320 -12.92 -9.32 -7.69
C TYR A 320 -13.77 -8.19 -8.28
N VAL A 321 -13.59 -7.84 -9.56
CA VAL A 321 -14.34 -6.74 -10.18
C VAL A 321 -15.79 -7.11 -10.49
N GLN A 322 -16.14 -8.40 -10.40
CA GLN A 322 -17.51 -8.88 -10.59
C GLN A 322 -18.33 -8.77 -9.31
N ASP A 323 -17.82 -9.28 -8.18
CA ASP A 323 -18.58 -9.30 -6.92
C ASP A 323 -17.72 -9.20 -5.65
N THR A 324 -16.43 -8.87 -5.79
CA THR A 324 -15.41 -8.80 -4.73
C THR A 324 -15.03 -10.11 -4.07
N ALA A 325 -15.63 -11.23 -4.46
CA ALA A 325 -15.14 -12.54 -4.08
C ALA A 325 -13.84 -12.83 -4.85
N VAL A 326 -12.91 -13.50 -4.19
CA VAL A 326 -11.73 -14.08 -4.82
C VAL A 326 -11.60 -15.48 -4.27
N ALA A 327 -11.61 -16.49 -5.15
CA ALA A 327 -11.47 -17.87 -4.75
C ALA A 327 -10.07 -18.11 -4.15
N ASP A 328 -10.03 -18.72 -2.96
CA ASP A 328 -8.79 -19.20 -2.36
C ASP A 328 -8.78 -20.73 -2.42
N GLU A 329 -8.05 -21.25 -3.41
CA GLU A 329 -7.80 -22.69 -3.56
C GLU A 329 -6.51 -23.14 -2.85
N THR A 330 -5.89 -22.26 -2.05
CA THR A 330 -4.65 -22.59 -1.34
C THR A 330 -4.96 -23.69 -0.31
N PRO A 331 -4.30 -24.86 -0.40
CA PRO A 331 -4.50 -25.89 0.61
C PRO A 331 -3.99 -25.39 1.97
N PRO A 332 -4.56 -25.88 3.09
CA PRO A 332 -4.00 -25.60 4.39
C PRO A 332 -2.52 -26.06 4.45
N PRO A 333 -1.68 -25.42 5.28
CA PRO A 333 -0.31 -25.87 5.48
C PRO A 333 -0.27 -27.38 5.77
N ALA A 334 0.68 -28.08 5.15
CA ALA A 334 0.86 -29.50 5.39
C ALA A 334 1.21 -29.71 6.88
N PRO A 335 0.60 -30.69 7.56
CA PRO A 335 0.90 -30.97 8.96
C PRO A 335 2.38 -31.35 9.11
N THR A 336 3.02 -30.83 10.16
CA THR A 336 4.42 -31.14 10.49
C THR A 336 4.47 -32.16 11.62
N ASN A 337 5.63 -32.80 11.83
CA ASN A 337 5.84 -33.77 12.92
C ASN A 337 4.77 -34.88 12.99
N VAL A 338 4.31 -35.35 11.83
CA VAL A 338 3.33 -36.44 11.72
C VAL A 338 3.93 -37.73 12.29
N ARG A 339 3.30 -38.31 13.30
CA ARG A 339 3.70 -39.57 13.93
C ARG A 339 2.52 -40.54 13.94
N VAL A 340 2.81 -41.81 13.71
CA VAL A 340 1.84 -42.90 13.82
C VAL A 340 2.26 -43.83 14.94
N ARG A 341 1.39 -44.06 15.92
CA ARG A 341 1.64 -45.02 17.00
C ARG A 341 0.38 -45.79 17.35
N GLY A 342 0.41 -47.12 17.18
CA GLY A 342 -0.69 -48.00 17.58
C GLY A 342 -2.03 -47.70 16.90
N GLY A 343 -2.04 -47.15 15.68
CA GLY A 343 -3.25 -46.75 14.97
C GLY A 343 -3.69 -45.30 15.21
N GLU A 344 -2.99 -44.56 16.06
CA GLU A 344 -3.21 -43.13 16.29
C GLU A 344 -2.23 -42.28 15.46
N ILE A 345 -2.73 -41.20 14.85
CA ILE A 345 -1.95 -40.21 14.10
C ILE A 345 -1.92 -38.90 14.89
N THR A 346 -0.73 -38.38 15.20
CA THR A 346 -0.53 -37.07 15.83
C THR A 346 0.30 -36.17 14.93
N TRP A 347 0.03 -34.88 14.89
CA TRP A 347 0.79 -33.90 14.11
C TRP A 347 0.81 -32.52 14.80
N GLU A 348 1.67 -31.64 14.31
CA GLU A 348 1.71 -30.22 14.64
C GLU A 348 1.13 -29.41 13.47
N ALA A 349 0.24 -28.47 13.79
CA ALA A 349 -0.49 -27.64 12.83
C ALA A 349 0.26 -26.35 12.49
#